data_AF-A0AAW4J6U7-F1
#
_entry.id   AF-A0AAW4J6U7-F1
#
_cell.length_a   1.000
_cell.length_b   1.000
_cell.length_c   1.000
_cell.angle_alpha   90.00
_cell.angle_beta   90.00
_cell.angle_gamma   90.00
#
_symmetry.space_group_name_H-M   'P 1'
#
loop_
_entity.id
_entity.type
_entity.pdbx_description
1 polymer ?
#
loop_
_entity_poly.entity_id
_entity_poly.type
_entity_poly.pdbx_seq_one_letter_code
_entity_poly.pdbx_strand_id
1 'polypeptide(L)'
;MASEVLKALTDKKSKHVVGSLNNAEVRTINQGAIAEADIDNYMIVELGFNEEGERTFKLLSDVTHKGYLVASPENYMAELGENISGFFNGKGERGRIVIQDFGKRFECSNVVASDGSSAIKNGMEAYFDPEKKQFIVDVKKSDSKLATAGNKYIVVDVEGNTLGGQQTIRLEVAM
;
A
#
# COMPACT_ATOMS: atom_id res chain seq x y z
N MET A 1 -16.22 -29.97 9.39
CA MET A 1 -16.25 -29.28 10.69
C MET A 1 -15.32 -28.08 10.60
N ALA A 2 -15.86 -26.87 10.75
CA ALA A 2 -15.06 -25.66 10.92
C ALA A 2 -15.19 -25.25 12.39
N SER A 3 -14.08 -25.03 13.07
CA SER A 3 -14.04 -24.47 14.42
C SER A 3 -13.53 -23.02 14.35
N GLU A 4 -13.81 -22.22 15.37
CA GLU A 4 -13.26 -20.86 15.46
C GLU A 4 -11.72 -20.86 15.44
N VAL A 5 -11.10 -21.91 16.00
CA VAL A 5 -9.64 -22.12 15.94
C VAL A 5 -9.17 -22.38 14.50
N LEU A 6 -9.86 -23.23 13.74
CA LEU A 6 -9.55 -23.49 12.33
C LEU A 6 -9.72 -22.23 11.47
N LYS A 7 -10.73 -21.42 11.78
CA LYS A 7 -10.97 -20.15 11.08
C LYS A 7 -9.84 -19.15 11.38
N ALA A 8 -9.50 -18.95 12.65
CA ALA A 8 -8.39 -18.08 13.06
C ALA A 8 -7.03 -18.52 12.47
N LEU A 9 -6.77 -19.82 12.36
CA LEU A 9 -5.55 -20.34 11.73
C LEU A 9 -5.53 -20.18 10.20
N THR A 10 -6.69 -20.16 9.56
CA THR A 10 -6.80 -19.97 8.11
C THR A 10 -6.71 -18.48 7.75
N ASP A 11 -7.33 -17.60 8.54
CA ASP A 11 -7.24 -16.15 8.37
C ASP A 11 -5.79 -15.66 8.55
N LYS A 12 -5.02 -16.26 9.46
CA LYS A 12 -3.57 -16.05 9.62
C LYS A 12 -2.71 -16.47 8.42
N LYS A 13 -3.25 -17.19 7.43
CA LYS A 13 -2.57 -17.51 6.16
C LYS A 13 -2.87 -16.53 5.04
N SER A 14 -3.73 -15.53 5.27
CA SER A 14 -3.92 -14.46 4.30
C SER A 14 -2.60 -13.72 4.10
N LYS A 15 -2.18 -13.57 2.84
CA LYS A 15 -0.95 -12.85 2.51
C LYS A 15 -1.28 -11.37 2.46
N HIS A 16 -0.68 -10.60 3.35
CA HIS A 16 -0.74 -9.14 3.35
C HIS A 16 0.19 -8.56 2.28
N VAL A 17 -0.08 -7.32 1.90
CA VAL A 17 0.74 -6.59 0.91
C VAL A 17 2.13 -6.33 1.44
N VAL A 18 3.12 -6.57 0.60
CA VAL A 18 4.55 -6.38 0.88
C VAL A 18 5.13 -5.36 -0.08
N GLY A 19 6.27 -4.78 0.28
CA GLY A 19 6.89 -3.76 -0.53
C GLY A 19 8.20 -3.26 0.06
N SER A 20 8.72 -2.19 -0.53
CA SER A 20 9.92 -1.52 -0.05
C SER A 20 9.89 -0.04 -0.38
N LEU A 21 10.55 0.77 0.44
CA LEU A 21 10.70 2.21 0.25
C LEU A 21 12.18 2.58 0.13
N ASN A 22 12.50 3.44 -0.85
CA ASN A 22 13.85 3.99 -0.97
C ASN A 22 14.14 4.93 0.21
N ASN A 23 14.99 4.51 1.14
CA ASN A 23 15.02 5.07 2.49
C ASN A 23 15.80 6.40 2.63
N ALA A 24 16.58 6.82 1.62
CA ALA A 24 17.53 7.92 1.78
C ALA A 24 16.88 9.32 1.92
N GLU A 25 15.65 9.51 1.43
CA GLU A 25 15.01 10.84 1.36
C GLU A 25 13.49 10.78 1.57
N VAL A 26 12.99 9.74 2.22
CA VAL A 26 11.55 9.59 2.49
C VAL A 26 11.14 10.52 3.63
N ARG A 27 10.17 11.39 3.36
CA ARG A 27 9.54 12.23 4.38
C ARG A 27 8.39 11.49 5.01
N THR A 28 8.36 11.47 6.34
CA THR A 28 7.29 10.86 7.12
C THR A 28 6.67 11.87 8.06
N ILE A 29 5.42 11.64 8.44
CA ILE A 29 4.81 12.37 9.55
C ILE A 29 5.43 11.86 10.85
N ASN A 30 6.00 12.77 11.63
CA ASN A 30 6.58 12.44 12.94
C ASN A 30 5.52 11.77 13.82
N GLN A 31 5.93 10.73 14.54
CA GLN A 31 5.08 9.91 15.44
C GLN A 31 3.94 9.13 14.73
N GLY A 32 3.84 9.19 13.40
CA GLY A 32 2.89 8.41 12.63
C GLY A 32 1.42 8.80 12.85
N ALA A 33 0.53 7.83 12.68
CA ALA A 33 -0.91 7.97 12.93
C ALA A 33 -1.49 6.62 13.41
N ILE A 34 -2.62 6.64 14.10
CA ILE A 34 -3.29 5.44 14.64
C ILE A 34 -4.28 4.86 13.63
N ALA A 35 -4.22 3.55 13.38
CA ALA A 35 -5.11 2.87 12.43
C ALA A 35 -6.55 2.78 12.97
N GLU A 36 -7.54 3.26 12.21
CA GLU A 36 -8.96 3.13 12.58
C GLU A 36 -9.53 1.71 12.33
N ALA A 37 -8.86 0.94 11.48
CA ALA A 37 -9.16 -0.44 11.13
C ALA A 37 -7.88 -1.17 10.70
N ASP A 38 -7.96 -2.49 10.53
CA ASP A 38 -6.84 -3.27 9.99
C ASP A 38 -6.53 -2.85 8.54
N ILE A 39 -5.31 -2.39 8.31
CA ILE A 39 -4.85 -1.86 7.03
C ILE A 39 -3.48 -2.44 6.68
N ASP A 40 -3.42 -3.10 5.53
CA ASP A 40 -2.16 -3.59 4.96
C ASP A 40 -1.17 -2.46 4.72
N ASN A 41 0.12 -2.81 4.77
CA ASN A 41 1.17 -1.92 4.30
C ASN A 41 1.04 -1.63 2.80
N TYR A 42 1.67 -0.55 2.35
CA TYR A 42 1.67 -0.09 0.95
C TYR A 42 0.25 0.20 0.41
N MET A 43 -0.62 0.69 1.29
CA MET A 43 -1.94 1.22 0.95
C MET A 43 -1.93 2.76 0.99
N ILE A 44 -2.87 3.38 0.26
CA ILE A 44 -3.10 4.83 0.36
C ILE A 44 -4.17 5.13 1.40
N VAL A 45 -3.87 6.07 2.29
CA VAL A 45 -4.67 6.38 3.47
C VAL A 45 -4.98 7.87 3.57
N GLU A 46 -6.11 8.19 4.19
CA GLU A 46 -6.48 9.52 4.64
C GLU A 46 -6.09 9.72 6.10
N LEU A 47 -5.84 10.96 6.47
CA LEU A 47 -5.50 11.33 7.85
C LEU A 47 -6.65 12.07 8.52
N GLY A 48 -6.83 11.78 9.80
CA GLY A 48 -7.83 12.41 10.65
C GLY A 48 -7.29 12.68 12.05
N PHE A 49 -8.22 12.93 12.97
CA PHE A 49 -7.96 13.01 14.40
C PHE A 49 -9.09 12.27 15.14
N ASN A 50 -8.74 11.56 16.22
CA ASN A 50 -9.72 11.01 17.14
C ASN A 50 -10.19 12.08 18.15
N GLU A 51 -11.14 11.71 19.01
CA GLU A 51 -11.68 12.59 20.06
C GLU A 51 -10.60 13.04 21.08
N GLU A 52 -9.53 12.27 21.23
CA GLU A 52 -8.40 12.54 22.12
C GLU A 52 -7.35 13.48 21.48
N GLY A 53 -7.54 13.87 20.22
CA GLY A 53 -6.64 14.75 19.47
C GLY A 53 -5.41 14.03 18.89
N GLU A 54 -5.37 12.70 18.92
CA GLU A 54 -4.32 11.91 18.28
C GLU A 54 -4.60 11.78 16.77
N ARG A 55 -3.52 11.79 15.98
CA ARG A 55 -3.61 11.60 14.54
C ARG A 55 -4.10 10.17 14.24
N THR A 56 -5.13 10.04 13.41
CA THR A 56 -5.61 8.75 12.90
C THR A 56 -5.37 8.60 11.41
N PHE A 57 -5.42 7.36 10.93
CA PHE A 57 -5.48 7.07 9.51
C PHE A 57 -6.51 5.98 9.20
N LYS A 58 -7.12 6.11 8.03
CA LYS A 58 -8.06 5.16 7.45
C LYS A 58 -7.77 4.98 5.98
N LEU A 59 -8.21 3.88 5.39
CA LEU A 59 -8.10 3.65 3.95
C LEU A 59 -8.70 4.85 3.18
N LEU A 60 -8.07 5.23 2.07
CA LEU A 60 -8.57 6.27 1.17
C LEU A 60 -10.05 6.01 0.85
N SER A 61 -10.89 7.03 0.93
CA SER A 61 -12.34 6.87 0.75
C SER A 61 -12.78 7.05 -0.70
N ASP A 62 -12.07 7.87 -1.46
CA ASP A 62 -12.36 8.19 -2.85
C ASP A 62 -11.05 8.35 -3.64
N VAL A 63 -11.02 7.85 -4.88
CA VAL A 63 -9.84 7.91 -5.76
C VAL A 63 -9.39 9.35 -6.06
N THR A 64 -10.31 10.31 -6.02
CA THR A 64 -10.03 11.73 -6.28
C THR A 64 -9.34 12.45 -5.13
N HIS A 65 -9.37 11.87 -3.92
CA HIS A 65 -8.69 12.44 -2.77
C HIS A 65 -7.19 12.21 -2.84
N LYS A 66 -6.42 13.18 -2.36
CA LYS A 66 -4.98 13.04 -2.17
C LYS A 66 -4.69 12.39 -0.82
N GLY A 67 -4.16 11.19 -0.85
CA GLY A 67 -3.79 10.42 0.34
C GLY A 67 -2.28 10.34 0.57
N TYR A 68 -1.93 9.58 1.60
CA TYR A 68 -0.58 9.29 2.08
C TYR A 68 -0.30 7.79 1.96
N LEU A 69 0.95 7.39 1.87
CA LEU A 69 1.31 5.98 1.86
C LEU A 69 1.52 5.48 3.30
N VAL A 70 0.87 4.40 3.70
CA VAL A 70 1.25 3.69 4.93
C VAL A 70 2.31 2.64 4.59
N ALA A 71 3.41 2.65 5.31
CA ALA A 71 4.48 1.68 5.09
C ALA A 71 5.28 1.49 6.37
N SER A 72 4.68 0.85 7.37
CA SER A 72 5.29 0.65 8.67
C SER A 72 6.53 -0.25 8.58
N PRO A 73 7.58 0.04 9.38
CA PRO A 73 8.84 -0.69 9.29
C PRO A 73 8.67 -2.16 9.65
N GLU A 74 9.03 -3.03 8.71
CA GLU A 74 8.89 -4.49 8.83
C GLU A 74 10.15 -5.16 9.41
N ASN A 75 11.27 -4.43 9.54
CA ASN A 75 12.58 -5.01 9.87
C ASN A 75 12.63 -5.75 11.20
N TYR A 76 11.85 -5.35 12.21
CA TYR A 76 11.82 -6.06 13.50
C TYR A 76 11.16 -7.44 13.39
N MET A 77 10.33 -7.68 12.36
CA MET A 77 9.69 -8.99 12.16
C MET A 77 10.68 -10.06 11.69
N ALA A 78 11.74 -9.67 10.99
CA ALA A 78 12.82 -10.57 10.62
C ALA A 78 13.51 -11.15 11.87
N GLU A 79 13.59 -10.39 12.96
CA GLU A 79 14.14 -10.84 14.25
C GLU A 79 13.21 -11.85 14.94
N LEU A 80 11.91 -11.82 14.66
CA LEU A 80 10.89 -12.71 15.20
C LEU A 80 10.66 -13.96 14.34
N GLY A 81 11.34 -14.08 13.21
CA GLY A 81 11.20 -15.22 12.29
C GLY A 81 9.86 -15.27 11.54
N GLU A 82 9.09 -14.18 11.55
CA GLU A 82 7.82 -14.08 10.83
C GLU A 82 8.04 -13.66 9.37
N ASN A 83 7.21 -14.21 8.48
CA ASN A 83 7.24 -13.80 7.07
C ASN A 83 6.64 -12.40 6.95
N ILE A 84 7.32 -11.51 6.23
CA ILE A 84 6.87 -10.15 5.92
C ILE A 84 5.47 -10.10 5.26
N SER A 85 5.05 -11.17 4.58
CA SER A 85 3.69 -11.30 4.05
C SER A 85 2.61 -11.54 5.11
N GLY A 86 2.99 -11.65 6.38
CA GLY A 86 2.08 -11.72 7.53
C GLY A 86 1.85 -10.36 8.20
N PHE A 87 2.53 -9.31 7.74
CA PHE A 87 2.54 -8.01 8.40
C PHE A 87 1.46 -7.06 7.88
N PHE A 88 0.76 -6.40 8.80
CA PHE A 88 -0.21 -5.34 8.52
C PHE A 88 -0.28 -4.39 9.72
N ASN A 89 -0.97 -3.26 9.57
CA ASN A 89 -1.23 -2.32 10.65
C ASN A 89 -2.56 -2.70 11.30
N GLY A 90 -2.52 -3.23 12.52
CA GLY A 90 -3.72 -3.58 13.27
C GLY A 90 -4.46 -2.33 13.76
N LYS A 91 -5.79 -2.44 13.91
CA LYS A 91 -6.60 -1.38 14.51
C LYS A 91 -6.03 -0.93 15.87
N GLY A 92 -5.84 0.37 16.04
CA GLY A 92 -5.29 0.97 17.26
C GLY A 92 -3.75 1.04 17.28
N GLU A 93 -3.06 0.48 16.29
CA GLU A 93 -1.61 0.56 16.19
C GLU A 93 -1.15 1.82 15.46
N ARG A 94 0.06 2.30 15.78
CA ARG A 94 0.67 3.43 15.08
C ARG A 94 1.38 2.98 13.82
N GLY A 95 0.92 3.48 12.67
CA GLY A 95 1.52 3.25 11.37
C GLY A 95 2.49 4.36 10.94
N ARG A 96 3.52 4.00 10.16
CA ARG A 96 4.42 4.98 9.52
C ARG A 96 3.72 5.59 8.31
N ILE A 97 3.42 6.89 8.41
CA ILE A 97 2.80 7.66 7.34
C ILE A 97 3.86 8.36 6.51
N VAL A 98 3.92 8.00 5.23
CA VAL A 98 4.87 8.49 4.24
C VAL A 98 4.19 9.54 3.36
N ILE A 99 4.85 10.69 3.24
CA ILE A 99 4.45 11.76 2.34
C ILE A 99 4.87 11.36 0.92
N GLN A 100 3.92 11.43 -0.02
CA GLN A 100 4.16 11.07 -1.41
C GLN A 100 4.68 12.26 -2.21
N ASP A 101 5.99 12.46 -2.12
CA ASP A 101 6.68 13.49 -2.87
C ASP A 101 6.91 13.05 -4.32
N PHE A 102 6.74 14.00 -5.24
CA PHE A 102 6.98 13.79 -6.66
C PHE A 102 8.38 13.19 -6.91
N GLY A 103 8.45 12.20 -7.80
CA GLY A 103 9.68 11.51 -8.18
C GLY A 103 10.20 10.51 -7.14
N LYS A 104 9.57 10.37 -5.97
CA LYS A 104 9.91 9.31 -5.01
C LYS A 104 9.36 7.98 -5.47
N ARG A 105 10.12 6.92 -5.16
CA ARG A 105 9.85 5.56 -5.59
C ARG A 105 9.59 4.63 -4.42
N PHE A 106 8.70 3.68 -4.65
CA PHE A 106 8.44 2.56 -3.75
C PHE A 106 8.09 1.32 -4.58
N GLU A 107 8.23 0.16 -3.97
CA GLU A 107 7.84 -1.13 -4.53
C GLU A 107 6.69 -1.69 -3.71
N CYS A 108 5.71 -2.33 -4.35
CA CYS A 108 4.64 -3.03 -3.65
C CYS A 108 4.09 -4.20 -4.48
N SER A 109 3.44 -5.16 -3.80
CA SER A 109 2.87 -6.36 -4.44
C SER A 109 1.41 -6.21 -4.88
N ASN A 110 0.70 -5.16 -4.45
CA ASN A 110 -0.70 -4.91 -4.76
C ASN A 110 -0.91 -4.14 -6.07
N VAL A 111 -0.17 -4.48 -7.12
CA VAL A 111 -0.25 -3.81 -8.43
C VAL A 111 -0.88 -4.75 -9.47
N VAL A 112 -1.89 -4.28 -10.20
CA VAL A 112 -2.60 -5.05 -11.22
C VAL A 112 -2.88 -4.20 -12.47
N ALA A 113 -2.98 -4.85 -13.64
CA ALA A 113 -3.41 -4.17 -14.86
C ALA A 113 -4.93 -3.89 -14.82
N SER A 114 -5.36 -2.78 -15.40
CA SER A 114 -6.78 -2.38 -15.46
C SER A 114 -7.69 -3.39 -16.18
N ASP A 115 -7.11 -4.22 -17.05
CA ASP A 115 -7.80 -5.30 -17.76
C ASP A 115 -7.50 -6.71 -17.24
N GLY A 116 -6.72 -6.83 -16.15
CA GLY A 116 -6.30 -8.10 -15.57
C GLY A 116 -5.21 -8.86 -16.36
N SER A 117 -4.65 -8.28 -17.41
CA SER A 117 -3.53 -8.88 -18.15
C SER A 117 -2.20 -8.79 -17.41
N SER A 118 -1.19 -9.54 -17.89
CA SER A 118 0.21 -9.43 -17.44
C SER A 118 1.01 -8.37 -18.19
N ALA A 119 0.36 -7.51 -19.00
CA ALA A 119 1.03 -6.61 -19.95
C ALA A 119 1.52 -5.29 -19.34
N ILE A 120 1.85 -5.27 -18.04
CA ILE A 120 2.39 -4.08 -17.37
C ILE A 120 3.81 -3.80 -17.90
N LYS A 121 4.10 -2.53 -18.21
CA LYS A 121 5.40 -2.07 -18.74
C LYS A 121 5.81 -0.74 -18.12
N ASN A 122 7.11 -0.46 -18.14
CA ASN A 122 7.66 0.82 -17.71
C ASN A 122 7.03 1.98 -18.51
N GLY A 123 6.80 3.10 -17.83
CA GLY A 123 6.16 4.30 -18.38
C GLY A 123 4.63 4.26 -18.42
N MET A 124 3.99 3.17 -17.99
CA MET A 124 2.53 3.14 -17.82
C MET A 124 2.10 3.88 -16.56
N GLU A 125 0.94 4.52 -16.62
CA GLU A 125 0.38 5.28 -15.52
C GLU A 125 -0.49 4.39 -14.63
N ALA A 126 -0.54 4.72 -13.35
CA ALA A 126 -1.32 4.00 -12.36
C ALA A 126 -1.95 4.93 -11.33
N TYR A 127 -3.01 4.46 -10.68
CA TYR A 127 -3.66 5.10 -9.54
C TYR A 127 -3.96 4.05 -8.46
N PHE A 128 -4.26 4.48 -7.23
CA PHE A 128 -4.74 3.58 -6.19
C PHE A 128 -6.27 3.51 -6.19
N ASP A 129 -6.83 2.32 -6.37
CA ASP A 129 -8.26 2.07 -6.23
C ASP A 129 -8.58 1.64 -4.79
N PRO A 130 -9.27 2.47 -3.98
CA PRO A 130 -9.55 2.15 -2.58
C PRO A 130 -10.54 0.99 -2.40
N GLU A 131 -11.42 0.75 -3.37
CA GLU A 131 -12.39 -0.35 -3.30
C GLU A 131 -11.67 -1.69 -3.48
N LYS A 132 -10.74 -1.73 -4.45
CA LYS A 132 -9.92 -2.91 -4.72
C LYS A 132 -8.72 -3.06 -3.80
N LYS A 133 -8.33 -1.99 -3.10
CA LYS A 133 -7.11 -1.90 -2.28
C LYS A 133 -5.83 -2.20 -3.08
N GLN A 134 -5.80 -1.73 -4.32
CA GLN A 134 -4.75 -2.06 -5.29
C GLN A 134 -4.35 -0.85 -6.11
N PHE A 135 -3.10 -0.82 -6.56
CA PHE A 135 -2.66 0.07 -7.62
C PHE A 135 -3.08 -0.51 -8.97
N ILE A 136 -3.87 0.24 -9.72
CA ILE A 136 -4.37 -0.14 -11.03
C ILE A 136 -3.52 0.57 -12.08
N VAL A 137 -2.84 -0.22 -12.92
CA VAL A 137 -2.07 0.28 -14.08
C VAL A 137 -3.00 0.40 -15.29
N ASP A 138 -3.12 1.58 -15.85
CA ASP A 138 -3.95 1.81 -17.04
C ASP A 138 -3.24 1.36 -18.32
N VAL A 139 -3.41 0.08 -18.65
CA VAL A 139 -2.83 -0.52 -19.86
C VAL A 139 -3.56 -0.12 -21.14
N LYS A 140 -4.82 0.35 -21.05
CA LYS A 140 -5.65 0.73 -22.20
C LYS A 140 -5.60 2.22 -22.53
N LYS A 141 -5.03 3.04 -21.63
CA LYS A 141 -5.00 4.51 -21.73
C LYS A 141 -6.40 5.11 -21.85
N SER A 142 -7.34 4.55 -21.09
CA SER A 142 -8.75 4.93 -21.15
C SER A 142 -9.45 4.81 -19.79
N ASP A 143 -8.72 4.58 -18.70
CA ASP A 143 -9.33 4.47 -17.38
C ASP A 143 -9.71 5.87 -16.88
N SER A 144 -11.01 6.12 -16.77
CA SER A 144 -11.53 7.42 -16.33
C SER A 144 -11.14 7.77 -14.90
N LYS A 145 -10.91 6.77 -14.03
CA LYS A 145 -10.48 7.00 -12.64
C LYS A 145 -9.06 7.55 -12.58
N LEU A 146 -8.18 7.15 -13.50
CA LEU A 146 -6.81 7.66 -13.56
C LEU A 146 -6.79 9.17 -13.83
N ALA A 147 -7.68 9.66 -14.70
CA ALA A 147 -7.74 11.08 -15.04
C ALA A 147 -8.04 11.96 -13.81
N THR A 148 -8.93 11.49 -12.93
CA THR A 148 -9.40 12.21 -11.74
C THR A 148 -8.67 11.83 -10.46
N ALA A 149 -7.74 10.87 -10.49
CA ALA A 149 -7.07 10.37 -9.30
C ALA A 149 -6.25 11.46 -8.59
N GLY A 150 -6.38 11.54 -7.27
CA GLY A 150 -5.64 12.49 -6.42
C GLY A 150 -4.17 12.10 -6.20
N ASN A 151 -3.86 10.81 -6.32
CA ASN A 151 -2.49 10.29 -6.37
C ASN A 151 -2.30 9.52 -7.68
N LYS A 152 -1.28 9.89 -8.44
CA LYS A 152 -0.90 9.24 -9.70
C LYS A 152 0.51 8.69 -9.60
N TYR A 153 0.76 7.64 -10.36
CA TYR A 153 2.04 6.95 -10.36
C TYR A 153 2.45 6.56 -11.78
N ILE A 154 3.74 6.35 -11.95
CA ILE A 154 4.32 5.78 -13.17
C ILE A 154 5.02 4.48 -12.79
N VAL A 155 4.79 3.43 -13.57
CA VAL A 155 5.54 2.17 -13.47
C VAL A 155 6.96 2.43 -13.94
N VAL A 156 7.94 2.20 -13.06
CA VAL A 156 9.36 2.41 -13.39
C VAL A 156 10.16 1.12 -13.43
N ASP A 157 9.63 0.03 -12.88
CA ASP A 157 10.23 -1.30 -12.95
C ASP A 157 9.15 -2.37 -12.76
N VAL A 158 9.12 -3.37 -13.65
CA VAL A 158 8.13 -4.47 -13.64
C VAL A 158 8.69 -5.76 -13.05
N GLU A 159 10.02 -5.87 -12.99
CA GLU A 159 10.73 -6.98 -12.37
C GLU A 159 11.25 -6.54 -11.00
N GLY A 160 10.36 -6.05 -10.15
CA GLY A 160 10.69 -5.73 -8.76
C GLY A 160 11.19 -6.96 -7.99
N ASN A 161 11.60 -6.73 -6.75
CA ASN A 161 12.06 -7.82 -5.90
C ASN A 161 10.92 -8.80 -5.57
N THR A 162 11.25 -10.08 -5.35
CA THR A 162 10.33 -10.98 -4.67
C THR A 162 10.47 -10.80 -3.17
N LEU A 163 9.46 -10.23 -2.52
CA LEU A 163 9.41 -10.03 -1.08
C LEU A 163 8.33 -10.93 -0.48
N GLY A 164 8.63 -11.67 0.59
CA GLY A 164 7.65 -12.58 1.22
C GLY A 164 7.00 -13.60 0.27
N GLY A 165 7.66 -13.95 -0.84
CA GLY A 165 7.11 -14.82 -1.89
C GLY A 165 6.06 -14.16 -2.78
N GLN A 166 6.02 -12.83 -2.84
CA GLN A 166 5.18 -12.03 -3.73
C GLN A 166 6.06 -11.17 -4.64
N GLN A 167 5.68 -11.09 -5.92
CA GLN A 167 6.34 -10.22 -6.88
C GLN A 167 5.94 -8.77 -6.60
N THR A 168 6.92 -7.85 -6.54
CA THR A 168 6.65 -6.42 -6.45
C THR A 168 6.83 -5.73 -7.80
N ILE A 169 6.18 -4.57 -7.93
CA ILE A 169 6.36 -3.63 -9.04
C ILE A 169 6.80 -2.30 -8.44
N ARG A 170 7.77 -1.62 -9.07
CA ARG A 170 8.24 -0.31 -8.63
C ARG A 170 7.41 0.79 -9.28
N LEU A 171 6.86 1.64 -8.43
CA LEU A 171 6.09 2.83 -8.78
C LEU A 171 6.87 4.09 -8.41
N GLU A 172 6.73 5.13 -9.22
CA GLU A 172 7.19 6.49 -8.95
C GLU A 172 5.99 7.42 -8.80
N VAL A 173 5.99 8.28 -7.79
CA VAL A 173 4.94 9.28 -7.57
C VAL A 173 4.98 10.31 -8.71
N ALA A 174 3.89 10.40 -9.46
CA ALA A 174 3.70 11.36 -10.55
C ALA A 174 3.06 12.66 -10.05
N MET A 175 3.09 13.70 -10.89
CA MET A 175 2.45 14.99 -10.62
C MET A 175 0.94 14.94 -10.79
#